data_AF-A0A2N1MY98-F1
#
_entry.id   AF-A0A2N1MY98-F1
#
_cell.length_a   1.000
_cell.length_b   1.000
_cell.length_c   1.000
_cell.angle_alpha   90.00
_cell.angle_beta   90.00
_cell.angle_gamma   90.00
#
_symmetry.space_group_name_H-M   'P 1'
#
loop_
_entity.id
_entity.type
_entity.pdbx_description
1 polymer ?
#
loop_
_entity_poly.entity_id
_entity_poly.type
_entity_poly.pdbx_seq_one_letter_code
_entity_poly.pdbx_strand_id
1 'polypeptide(L)'
;MAQKNDKDWYGRLGLLIMIGLGRSNFELEQDNQFIRLKIATEIKEFAEKENILQLRIAQLQNEKQALTGNLTEQLEQNKLTKQQGQVQISQLEQEKIDLEEKLTQTKANIQELKFQQENLIEQKEQLENKLSQFQFNYEQTEQEKIKLHKMLENLSNEQKNTTKLKVKLKKEIAQLEQKLINEEQIKMQLTQALQIKEDRINELEQRSINLDYICIKKIKKELSEINKKLLNKLSSGKNTSDIHKEKGDKQKEMNEFFKQELSRTSASYNTNRRNWVLKQVNNFLKAKDDFLTLQEEAIKKLQDCCNHLESSINKERNTISFTRDMKIDMYIKEFQTILVNYNDGLLELNKKFSFLKKIVQENKEVEVSLTIRNIFKLNSYNFNKYKIIKFATNSQKGTGTQLNSNMMTENINSLRKNLDELKLELNQEKEELKNLAAVYIQPY
;
A
#
# COMPACT_ATOMS: atom_id res chain seq x y z
N MET A 1 -156.92 103.47 142.23
CA MET A 1 -156.14 102.57 143.11
C MET A 1 -155.10 101.86 142.20
N ALA A 2 -153.79 102.01 142.50
CA ALA A 2 -152.59 101.30 141.94
C ALA A 2 -152.23 101.45 140.43
N GLN A 3 -151.15 102.19 140.06
CA GLN A 3 -149.73 101.79 139.72
C GLN A 3 -149.55 101.36 138.23
N LYS A 4 -148.96 102.08 137.25
CA LYS A 4 -147.81 103.01 137.02
C LYS A 4 -146.49 102.30 136.59
N ASN A 5 -146.02 102.62 135.37
CA ASN A 5 -144.73 102.33 134.66
C ASN A 5 -144.58 101.06 133.80
N ASP A 6 -144.61 101.23 132.46
CA ASP A 6 -143.61 100.65 131.51
C ASP A 6 -143.88 101.06 130.04
N LYS A 7 -143.39 102.24 129.61
CA LYS A 7 -143.52 102.74 128.22
C LYS A 7 -142.19 103.17 127.55
N ASP A 8 -141.02 102.92 128.14
CA ASP A 8 -139.76 103.60 127.71
C ASP A 8 -138.59 102.69 127.23
N TRP A 9 -138.71 101.35 127.25
CA TRP A 9 -137.55 100.47 126.98
C TRP A 9 -137.27 100.16 125.50
N TYR A 10 -138.28 100.11 124.63
CA TYR A 10 -138.11 99.63 123.24
C TYR A 10 -137.37 100.63 122.30
N GLY A 11 -137.43 101.94 122.58
CA GLY A 11 -136.81 102.95 121.70
C GLY A 11 -135.28 103.01 121.80
N ARG A 12 -134.71 102.77 122.99
CA ARG A 12 -133.26 102.87 123.20
C ARG A 12 -132.48 101.67 122.65
N LEU A 13 -133.10 100.50 122.56
CA LEU A 13 -132.47 99.30 122.01
C LEU A 13 -132.21 99.41 120.49
N GLY A 14 -133.14 100.03 119.75
CA GLY A 14 -133.02 100.15 118.29
C GLY A 14 -131.87 101.03 117.81
N LEU A 15 -131.54 102.08 118.56
CA LEU A 15 -130.51 103.05 118.18
C LEU A 15 -129.08 102.51 118.38
N LEU A 16 -128.88 101.67 119.41
CA LEU A 16 -127.60 101.00 119.67
C LEU A 16 -127.24 99.95 118.59
N ILE A 17 -128.23 99.21 118.08
CA ILE A 17 -128.02 98.22 117.01
C ILE A 17 -127.57 98.90 115.71
N MET A 18 -128.17 100.05 115.37
CA MET A 18 -127.87 100.75 114.12
C MET A 18 -126.45 101.34 114.09
N ILE A 19 -125.96 101.87 115.22
CA ILE A 19 -124.58 102.35 115.35
C ILE A 19 -123.59 101.18 115.25
N GLY A 20 -123.91 100.04 115.86
CA GLY A 20 -123.11 98.82 115.75
C GLY A 20 -122.99 98.31 114.31
N LEU A 21 -124.11 98.27 113.58
CA LEU A 21 -124.14 97.89 112.17
C LEU A 21 -123.39 98.89 111.28
N GLY A 22 -123.55 100.19 111.52
CA GLY A 22 -122.86 101.23 110.74
C GLY A 22 -121.33 101.17 110.88
N ARG A 23 -120.83 100.92 112.10
CA ARG A 23 -119.39 100.76 112.34
C ARG A 23 -118.82 99.50 111.70
N SER A 24 -119.55 98.39 111.83
CA SER A 24 -119.15 97.10 111.23
C SER A 24 -119.12 97.17 109.70
N ASN A 25 -120.05 97.89 109.07
CA ASN A 25 -120.09 98.05 107.63
C ASN A 25 -118.92 98.91 107.09
N PHE A 26 -118.47 99.92 107.84
CA PHE A 26 -117.31 100.73 107.47
C PHE A 26 -116.00 99.93 107.55
N GLU A 27 -115.82 99.11 108.59
CA GLU A 27 -114.66 98.21 108.72
C GLU A 27 -114.62 97.19 107.57
N LEU A 28 -115.78 96.58 107.24
CA LEU A 28 -115.90 95.67 106.09
C LEU A 28 -115.54 96.33 104.76
N GLU A 29 -115.91 97.59 104.53
CA GLU A 29 -115.57 98.31 103.30
C GLU A 29 -114.07 98.60 103.19
N GLN A 30 -113.43 98.99 104.31
CA GLN A 30 -111.97 99.15 104.37
C GLN A 30 -111.23 97.84 104.10
N ASP A 31 -111.65 96.75 104.73
CA ASP A 31 -111.08 95.42 104.50
C ASP A 31 -111.26 94.99 103.04
N ASN A 32 -112.43 95.26 102.44
CA ASN A 32 -112.67 94.99 101.02
C ASN A 32 -111.75 95.80 100.11
N GLN A 33 -111.54 97.09 100.39
CA GLN A 33 -110.62 97.90 99.59
C GLN A 33 -109.17 97.43 99.71
N PHE A 34 -108.73 97.07 100.91
CA PHE A 34 -107.40 96.50 101.13
C PHE A 34 -107.20 95.19 100.37
N ILE A 35 -108.18 94.28 100.42
CA ILE A 35 -108.16 93.01 99.69
C ILE A 35 -108.10 93.26 98.18
N ARG A 36 -108.91 94.20 97.64
CA ARG A 36 -108.88 94.55 96.21
C ARG A 36 -107.51 95.05 95.78
N LEU A 37 -106.87 95.92 96.58
CA LEU A 37 -105.54 96.44 96.29
C LEU A 37 -104.49 95.32 96.32
N LYS A 38 -104.57 94.42 97.31
CA LYS A 38 -103.67 93.27 97.43
C LYS A 38 -103.80 92.32 96.24
N ILE A 39 -105.04 91.95 95.87
CA ILE A 39 -105.32 91.11 94.70
C ILE A 39 -104.82 91.77 93.42
N ALA A 40 -105.06 93.07 93.21
CA ALA A 40 -104.58 93.77 92.02
C ALA A 40 -103.05 93.78 91.93
N THR A 41 -102.36 93.89 93.07
CA THR A 41 -100.90 93.82 93.15
C THR A 41 -100.40 92.41 92.81
N GLU A 42 -101.03 91.37 93.38
CA GLU A 42 -100.69 89.97 93.09
C GLU A 42 -100.96 89.60 91.62
N ILE A 43 -102.06 90.07 91.02
CA ILE A 43 -102.36 89.89 89.58
C ILE A 43 -101.28 90.52 88.72
N LYS A 44 -100.83 91.73 89.07
CA LYS A 44 -99.77 92.42 88.33
C LYS A 44 -98.45 91.66 88.41
N GLU A 45 -98.06 91.21 89.62
CA GLU A 45 -96.87 90.38 89.79
C GLU A 45 -96.97 89.06 89.02
N PHE A 46 -98.14 88.43 88.99
CA PHE A 46 -98.36 87.20 88.25
C PHE A 46 -98.24 87.42 86.73
N ALA A 47 -98.84 88.49 86.21
CA ALA A 47 -98.74 88.85 84.80
C ALA A 47 -97.29 89.19 84.38
N GLU A 48 -96.52 89.87 85.23
CA GLU A 48 -95.10 90.13 84.99
C GLU A 48 -94.29 88.82 84.95
N LYS A 49 -94.51 87.91 85.91
CA LYS A 49 -93.87 86.58 85.93
C LYS A 49 -94.26 85.74 84.71
N GLU A 50 -95.54 85.77 84.32
CA GLU A 50 -96.05 85.09 83.13
C GLU A 50 -95.38 85.62 81.86
N ASN A 51 -95.28 86.94 81.69
CA ASN A 51 -94.60 87.55 80.54
C ASN A 51 -93.12 87.13 80.46
N ILE A 52 -92.41 87.11 81.60
CA ILE A 52 -91.01 86.65 81.66
C ILE A 52 -90.91 85.17 81.25
N LEU A 53 -91.81 84.31 81.75
CA LEU A 53 -91.85 82.90 81.40
C LEU A 53 -92.17 82.67 79.92
N GLN A 54 -93.14 83.40 79.35
CA GLN A 54 -93.48 83.33 77.93
C GLN A 54 -92.30 83.75 77.04
N LEU A 55 -91.59 84.84 77.40
CA LEU A 55 -90.38 85.25 76.69
C LEU A 55 -89.30 84.16 76.76
N ARG A 56 -89.12 83.53 77.92
CA ARG A 56 -88.15 82.43 78.10
C ARG A 56 -88.54 81.20 77.28
N ILE A 57 -89.82 80.87 77.20
CA ILE A 57 -90.33 79.77 76.36
C ILE A 57 -90.04 80.07 74.88
N ALA A 58 -90.30 81.28 74.40
CA ALA A 58 -90.01 81.67 73.02
C ALA A 58 -88.51 81.60 72.69
N GLN A 59 -87.65 82.07 73.61
CA GLN A 59 -86.19 81.94 73.46
C GLN A 59 -85.75 80.48 73.35
N LEU A 60 -86.21 79.61 74.26
CA LEU A 60 -85.88 78.18 74.26
C LEU A 60 -86.40 77.46 73.01
N GLN A 61 -87.56 77.86 72.49
CA GLN A 61 -88.09 77.32 71.23
C GLN A 61 -87.21 77.69 70.04
N ASN A 62 -86.75 78.95 69.97
CA ASN A 62 -85.83 79.40 68.92
C ASN A 62 -84.46 78.70 69.03
N GLU A 63 -83.91 78.56 70.23
CA GLU A 63 -82.67 77.81 70.48
C GLU A 63 -82.83 76.34 70.05
N LYS A 64 -83.96 75.70 70.37
CA LYS A 64 -84.26 74.33 69.95
C LYS A 64 -84.31 74.20 68.42
N GLN A 65 -84.95 75.13 67.72
CA GLN A 65 -85.03 75.12 66.26
C GLN A 65 -83.65 75.30 65.63
N ALA A 66 -82.85 76.25 66.11
CA ALA A 66 -81.48 76.47 65.63
C ALA A 66 -80.58 75.25 65.87
N LEU A 67 -80.66 74.64 67.05
CA LEU A 67 -79.94 73.41 67.37
C LEU A 67 -80.35 72.25 66.45
N THR A 68 -81.65 72.12 66.18
CA THR A 68 -82.18 71.08 65.28
C THR A 68 -81.64 71.27 63.87
N GLY A 69 -81.66 72.50 63.34
CA GLY A 69 -81.09 72.83 62.02
C GLY A 69 -79.61 72.47 61.92
N ASN A 70 -78.79 72.91 62.90
CA ASN A 70 -77.36 72.63 62.94
C ASN A 70 -77.07 71.11 63.02
N LEU A 71 -77.82 70.37 63.84
CA LEU A 71 -77.66 68.92 63.97
C LEU A 71 -78.05 68.19 62.68
N THR A 72 -79.11 68.62 62.00
CA THR A 72 -79.50 68.04 60.71
C THR A 72 -78.44 68.30 59.65
N GLU A 73 -77.90 69.52 59.57
CA GLU A 73 -76.83 69.85 58.62
C GLU A 73 -75.55 69.04 58.90
N GLN A 74 -75.13 68.92 60.17
CA GLN A 74 -73.98 68.09 60.54
C GLN A 74 -74.20 66.61 60.20
N LEU A 75 -75.41 66.07 60.38
CA LEU A 75 -75.72 64.70 60.02
C LEU A 75 -75.63 64.45 58.51
N GLU A 76 -76.14 65.37 57.68
CA GLU A 76 -76.03 65.26 56.22
C GLU A 76 -74.59 65.42 55.74
N GLN A 77 -73.82 66.36 56.30
CA GLN A 77 -72.39 66.50 56.02
C GLN A 77 -71.61 65.23 56.40
N ASN A 78 -71.91 64.62 57.55
CA ASN A 78 -71.29 63.36 57.99
C ASN A 78 -71.64 62.19 57.05
N LYS A 79 -72.90 62.09 56.59
CA LYS A 79 -73.29 61.08 55.59
C LYS A 79 -72.52 61.25 54.28
N LEU A 80 -72.44 62.48 53.77
CA LEU A 80 -71.71 62.79 52.53
C LEU A 80 -70.21 62.48 52.66
N THR A 81 -69.61 62.88 53.78
CA THR A 81 -68.19 62.63 54.08
C THR A 81 -67.91 61.13 54.17
N LYS A 82 -68.81 60.37 54.81
CA LYS A 82 -68.70 58.91 54.87
C LYS A 82 -68.80 58.26 53.49
N GLN A 83 -69.71 58.74 52.63
CA GLN A 83 -69.82 58.25 51.24
C GLN A 83 -68.57 58.55 50.42
N GLN A 84 -68.03 59.78 50.53
CA GLN A 84 -66.77 60.15 49.87
C GLN A 84 -65.60 59.30 50.35
N GLY A 85 -65.49 59.06 51.65
CA GLY A 85 -64.48 58.16 52.22
C GLY A 85 -64.61 56.74 51.67
N GLN A 86 -65.83 56.22 51.53
CA GLN A 86 -66.06 54.89 50.95
C GLN A 86 -65.62 54.81 49.49
N VAL A 87 -65.91 55.84 48.67
CA VAL A 87 -65.48 55.88 47.27
C VAL A 87 -63.95 55.90 47.17
N GLN A 88 -63.27 56.70 48.00
CA GLN A 88 -61.81 56.73 48.04
C GLN A 88 -61.21 55.38 48.46
N ILE A 89 -61.80 54.70 49.45
CA ILE A 89 -61.38 53.36 49.88
C ILE A 89 -61.48 52.37 48.70
N SER A 90 -62.62 52.33 48.01
CA SER A 90 -62.80 51.42 46.87
C SER A 90 -61.84 51.72 45.71
N GLN A 91 -61.51 52.99 45.47
CA GLN A 91 -60.52 53.36 44.46
C GLN A 91 -59.11 52.88 44.85
N LEU A 92 -58.70 53.08 46.10
CA LEU A 92 -57.40 52.62 46.61
C LEU A 92 -57.29 51.08 46.62
N GLU A 93 -58.38 50.38 46.93
CA GLU A 93 -58.44 48.92 46.86
C GLU A 93 -58.22 48.43 45.43
N GLN A 94 -58.82 49.09 44.43
CA GLN A 94 -58.60 48.74 43.02
C GLN A 94 -57.16 49.05 42.58
N GLU A 95 -56.62 50.23 42.92
CA GLU A 95 -55.23 50.59 42.61
C GLU A 95 -54.23 49.60 43.24
N LYS A 96 -54.52 49.11 44.46
CA LYS A 96 -53.72 48.08 45.12
C LYS A 96 -53.73 46.77 44.32
N ILE A 97 -54.89 46.30 43.87
CA ILE A 97 -55.01 45.08 43.06
C ILE A 97 -54.23 45.22 41.75
N ASP A 98 -54.40 46.34 41.04
CA ASP A 98 -53.70 46.61 39.77
C ASP A 98 -52.17 46.63 39.96
N LEU A 99 -51.69 47.18 41.08
CA LEU A 99 -50.26 47.18 41.43
C LEU A 99 -49.75 45.78 41.80
N GLU A 100 -50.52 44.99 42.53
CA GLU A 100 -50.18 43.60 42.87
C GLU A 100 -50.09 42.71 41.61
N GLU A 101 -50.98 42.91 40.63
CA GLU A 101 -50.93 42.23 39.33
C GLU A 101 -49.67 42.62 38.54
N LYS A 102 -49.38 43.93 38.43
CA LYS A 102 -48.15 44.42 37.78
C LYS A 102 -46.88 43.89 38.46
N LEU A 103 -46.87 43.81 39.78
CA LEU A 103 -45.75 43.26 40.54
C LEU A 103 -45.55 41.78 40.26
N THR A 104 -46.65 41.01 40.21
CA THR A 104 -46.63 39.58 39.90
C THR A 104 -46.12 39.33 38.48
N GLN A 105 -46.61 40.09 37.50
CA GLN A 105 -46.13 39.99 36.12
C GLN A 105 -44.65 40.37 35.99
N THR A 106 -44.21 41.44 36.64
CA THR A 106 -42.80 41.86 36.63
C THR A 106 -41.90 40.79 37.25
N LYS A 107 -42.35 40.15 38.34
CA LYS A 107 -41.60 39.05 38.97
C LYS A 107 -41.47 37.84 38.05
N ALA A 108 -42.53 37.48 37.31
CA ALA A 108 -42.49 36.41 36.32
C ALA A 108 -41.50 36.74 35.19
N ASN A 109 -41.56 37.96 34.63
CA ASN A 109 -40.64 38.42 33.59
C ASN A 109 -39.17 38.40 34.06
N ILE A 110 -38.89 38.80 35.30
CA ILE A 110 -37.54 38.73 35.88
C ILE A 110 -37.04 37.28 35.97
N GLN A 111 -37.89 36.33 36.35
CA GLN A 111 -37.50 34.91 36.40
C GLN A 111 -37.23 34.34 35.02
N GLU A 112 -38.05 34.67 34.02
CA GLU A 112 -37.82 34.24 32.64
C GLU A 112 -36.50 34.81 32.09
N LEU A 113 -36.22 36.09 32.33
CA LEU A 113 -34.95 36.71 31.91
C LEU A 113 -33.73 36.05 32.59
N LYS A 114 -33.84 35.66 33.86
CA LYS A 114 -32.78 34.90 34.55
C LYS A 114 -32.53 33.55 33.89
N PHE A 115 -33.58 32.81 33.56
CA PHE A 115 -33.47 31.53 32.87
C PHE A 115 -32.82 31.70 31.48
N GLN A 116 -33.22 32.73 30.73
CA GLN A 116 -32.60 33.05 29.44
C GLN A 116 -31.12 33.43 29.59
N GLN A 117 -30.76 34.19 30.63
CA GLN A 117 -29.37 34.54 30.93
C GLN A 117 -28.51 33.31 31.24
N GLU A 118 -29.00 32.39 32.07
CA GLU A 118 -28.29 31.13 32.40
C GLU A 118 -28.04 30.28 31.15
N ASN A 119 -29.06 30.12 30.29
CA ASN A 119 -28.92 29.40 29.02
C ASN A 119 -27.87 30.05 28.09
N LEU A 120 -27.85 31.39 27.99
CA LEU A 120 -26.83 32.10 27.21
C LEU A 120 -25.42 31.91 27.76
N ILE A 121 -25.26 31.85 29.09
CA ILE A 121 -23.97 31.58 29.74
C ILE A 121 -23.49 30.17 29.38
N GLU A 122 -24.37 29.16 29.47
CA GLU A 122 -24.03 27.79 29.13
C GLU A 122 -23.63 27.64 27.65
N GLN A 123 -24.38 28.27 26.74
CA GLN A 123 -24.05 28.27 25.31
C GLN A 123 -22.69 28.92 25.02
N LYS A 124 -22.38 30.03 25.71
CA LYS A 124 -21.09 30.70 25.59
C LYS A 124 -19.94 29.78 26.04
N GLU A 125 -20.09 29.11 27.18
CA GLU A 125 -19.08 28.18 27.69
C GLU A 125 -18.86 27.00 26.74
N GLN A 126 -19.94 26.44 26.16
CA GLN A 126 -19.83 25.39 25.15
C GLN A 126 -19.09 25.85 23.89
N LEU A 127 -19.31 27.09 23.44
CA LEU A 127 -18.61 27.66 22.29
C LEU A 127 -17.13 27.93 22.58
N GLU A 128 -16.80 28.44 23.77
CA GLU A 128 -15.41 28.66 24.19
C GLU A 128 -14.62 27.34 24.25
N ASN A 129 -15.24 26.26 24.74
CA ASN A 129 -14.66 24.93 24.75
C ASN A 129 -14.40 24.39 23.33
N LYS A 130 -15.38 24.53 22.42
CA LYS A 130 -15.21 24.13 21.00
C LYS A 130 -14.12 24.94 20.31
N LEU A 131 -14.03 26.25 20.59
CA LEU A 131 -13.00 27.12 20.02
C LEU A 131 -11.60 26.70 20.49
N SER A 132 -11.44 26.41 21.78
CA SER A 132 -10.18 25.95 22.37
C SER A 132 -9.72 24.62 21.75
N GLN A 133 -10.65 23.68 21.55
CA GLN A 133 -10.36 22.42 20.86
C GLN A 133 -9.93 22.65 19.40
N PHE A 134 -10.59 23.55 18.69
CA PHE A 134 -10.23 23.86 17.30
C PHE A 134 -8.83 24.48 17.21
N GLN A 135 -8.48 25.38 18.13
CA GLN A 135 -7.14 25.99 18.20
C GLN A 135 -6.06 24.93 18.43
N PHE A 136 -6.26 24.03 19.39
CA PHE A 136 -5.33 22.92 19.65
C PHE A 136 -5.13 22.03 18.41
N ASN A 137 -6.24 21.64 17.76
CA ASN A 137 -6.19 20.81 16.55
C ASN A 137 -5.46 21.51 15.40
N TYR A 138 -5.67 22.83 15.25
CA TYR A 138 -4.97 23.63 14.24
C TYR A 138 -3.46 23.68 14.48
N GLU A 139 -3.03 23.94 15.72
CA GLU A 139 -1.61 23.93 16.08
C GLU A 139 -0.97 22.56 15.84
N GLN A 140 -1.66 21.48 16.20
CA GLN A 140 -1.19 20.12 15.92
C GLN A 140 -1.02 19.87 14.41
N THR A 141 -1.98 20.32 13.61
CA THR A 141 -1.96 20.19 12.15
C THR A 141 -0.77 20.94 11.54
N GLU A 142 -0.50 22.17 11.99
CA GLU A 142 0.67 22.93 11.52
C GLU A 142 2.00 22.27 11.94
N GLN A 143 2.09 21.70 13.14
CA GLN A 143 3.27 20.94 13.54
C GLN A 143 3.48 19.67 12.68
N GLU A 144 2.42 18.94 12.38
CA GLU A 144 2.47 17.76 11.51
C GLU A 144 2.89 18.13 10.08
N LYS A 145 2.37 19.23 9.54
CA LYS A 145 2.77 19.79 8.24
C LYS A 145 4.26 20.11 8.19
N ILE A 146 4.82 20.73 9.24
CA ILE A 146 6.27 21.00 9.33
C ILE A 146 7.07 19.69 9.33
N LYS A 147 6.64 18.67 10.09
CA LYS A 147 7.30 17.35 10.12
C LYS A 147 7.28 16.68 8.75
N LEU A 148 6.12 16.68 8.08
CA LEU A 148 5.95 16.11 6.74
C LEU A 148 6.83 16.82 5.71
N HIS A 149 6.95 18.15 5.78
CA HIS A 149 7.82 18.91 4.89
C HIS A 149 9.29 18.51 5.04
N LYS A 150 9.78 18.35 6.28
CA LYS A 150 11.15 17.87 6.55
C LYS A 150 11.38 16.44 6.03
N MET A 151 10.39 15.55 6.20
CA MET A 151 10.47 14.20 5.64
C MET A 151 10.56 14.23 4.11
N LEU A 152 9.76 15.08 3.46
CA LEU A 152 9.77 15.25 2.01
C LEU A 152 11.14 15.74 1.50
N GLU A 153 11.75 16.69 2.19
CA GLU A 153 13.09 17.21 1.86
C GLU A 153 14.16 16.12 1.97
N ASN A 154 14.11 15.29 3.02
CA ASN A 154 15.01 14.14 3.19
C ASN A 154 14.84 13.12 2.06
N LEU A 155 13.60 12.76 1.72
CA LEU A 155 13.28 11.84 0.62
C LEU A 155 13.78 12.37 -0.74
N SER A 156 13.63 13.67 -0.99
CA SER A 156 14.13 14.32 -2.21
C SER A 156 15.67 14.23 -2.31
N ASN A 157 16.38 14.48 -1.21
CA ASN A 157 17.83 14.36 -1.14
C ASN A 157 18.30 12.91 -1.33
N GLU A 158 17.62 11.95 -0.72
CA GLU A 158 17.90 10.53 -0.90
C GLU A 158 17.69 10.10 -2.35
N GLN A 159 16.59 10.51 -2.98
CA GLN A 159 16.31 10.25 -4.39
C GLN A 159 17.40 10.83 -5.32
N LYS A 160 17.91 12.03 -5.02
CA LYS A 160 19.03 12.64 -5.77
C LYS A 160 20.30 11.80 -5.66
N ASN A 161 20.63 11.31 -4.46
CA ASN A 161 21.77 10.43 -4.22
C ASN A 161 21.60 9.07 -4.94
N THR A 162 20.42 8.45 -4.84
CA THR A 162 20.11 7.20 -5.56
C THR A 162 20.24 7.36 -7.07
N THR A 163 19.76 8.48 -7.62
CA THR A 163 19.86 8.79 -9.05
C THR A 163 21.33 8.93 -9.48
N LYS A 164 22.14 9.64 -8.70
CA LYS A 164 23.58 9.78 -8.96
C LYS A 164 24.30 8.42 -8.94
N LEU A 165 23.92 7.54 -8.00
CA LEU A 165 24.48 6.20 -7.88
C LEU A 165 24.08 5.30 -9.05
N LYS A 166 22.80 5.34 -9.47
CA LYS A 166 22.32 4.64 -10.68
C LYS A 166 23.08 5.06 -11.94
N VAL A 167 23.36 6.36 -12.11
CA VAL A 167 24.13 6.86 -13.25
C VAL A 167 25.57 6.33 -13.22
N LYS A 168 26.21 6.27 -12.04
CA LYS A 168 27.56 5.67 -11.90
C LYS A 168 27.57 4.19 -12.27
N LEU A 169 26.63 3.42 -11.73
CA LEU A 169 26.51 1.98 -12.01
C LEU A 169 26.27 1.72 -13.50
N LYS A 170 25.39 2.49 -14.16
CA LYS A 170 25.18 2.36 -15.61
C LYS A 170 26.47 2.57 -16.42
N LYS A 171 27.30 3.54 -16.04
CA LYS A 171 28.59 3.78 -16.70
C LYS A 171 29.56 2.60 -16.49
N GLU A 172 29.60 2.06 -15.28
CA GLU A 172 30.48 0.94 -14.94
C GLU A 172 30.05 -0.36 -15.65
N ILE A 173 28.74 -0.64 -15.72
CA ILE A 173 28.19 -1.77 -16.49
C ILE A 173 28.57 -1.64 -17.97
N ALA A 174 28.36 -0.47 -18.59
CA ALA A 174 28.72 -0.27 -19.99
C ALA A 174 30.23 -0.46 -20.25
N GLN A 175 31.09 -0.07 -19.30
CA GLN A 175 32.53 -0.33 -19.39
C GLN A 175 32.87 -1.81 -19.28
N LEU A 176 32.20 -2.56 -18.40
CA LEU A 176 32.39 -4.00 -18.23
C LEU A 176 31.88 -4.78 -19.45
N GLU A 177 30.72 -4.42 -20.00
CA GLU A 177 30.18 -5.00 -21.23
C GLU A 177 31.18 -4.85 -22.39
N GLN A 178 31.78 -3.66 -22.54
CA GLN A 178 32.80 -3.45 -23.57
C GLN A 178 34.06 -4.29 -23.36
N LYS A 179 34.51 -4.46 -22.10
CA LYS A 179 35.65 -5.33 -21.77
C LYS A 179 35.34 -6.79 -22.09
N LEU A 180 34.13 -7.26 -21.79
CA LEU A 180 33.70 -8.62 -22.09
C LEU A 180 33.69 -8.89 -23.60
N ILE A 181 33.16 -7.97 -24.41
CA ILE A 181 33.19 -8.07 -25.87
C ILE A 181 34.63 -8.19 -26.38
N ASN A 182 35.54 -7.38 -25.84
CA ASN A 182 36.95 -7.43 -26.22
C ASN A 182 37.60 -8.78 -25.84
N GLU A 183 37.31 -9.32 -24.65
CA GLU A 183 37.81 -10.63 -24.21
C GLU A 183 37.27 -11.78 -25.08
N GLU A 184 35.98 -11.76 -25.42
CA GLU A 184 35.38 -12.75 -26.32
C GLU A 184 36.01 -12.70 -27.73
N GLN A 185 36.29 -11.51 -28.24
CA GLN A 185 36.96 -11.34 -29.52
C GLN A 185 38.40 -11.89 -29.49
N ILE A 186 39.16 -11.62 -28.42
CA ILE A 186 40.51 -12.17 -28.23
C ILE A 186 40.45 -13.70 -28.13
N LYS A 187 39.50 -14.25 -27.36
CA LYS A 187 39.30 -15.70 -27.24
C LYS A 187 39.04 -16.33 -28.61
N MET A 188 38.14 -15.74 -29.41
CA MET A 188 37.84 -16.22 -30.75
C MET A 188 39.07 -16.21 -31.66
N GLN A 189 39.87 -15.15 -31.64
CA GLN A 189 41.12 -15.06 -32.42
C GLN A 189 42.15 -16.12 -31.99
N LEU A 190 42.30 -16.35 -30.69
CA LEU A 190 43.21 -17.37 -30.16
C LEU A 190 42.76 -18.79 -30.55
N THR A 191 41.47 -19.09 -30.46
CA THR A 191 40.92 -20.38 -30.90
C THR A 191 41.16 -20.62 -32.38
N GLN A 192 40.95 -19.61 -33.23
CA GLN A 192 41.24 -19.70 -34.67
C GLN A 192 42.75 -19.93 -34.92
N ALA A 193 43.62 -19.21 -34.23
CA ALA A 193 45.07 -19.36 -34.36
C ALA A 193 45.54 -20.77 -33.95
N LEU A 194 45.00 -21.32 -32.85
CA LEU A 194 45.28 -22.68 -32.41
C LEU A 194 44.82 -23.71 -33.44
N GLN A 195 43.61 -23.56 -34.00
CA GLN A 195 43.11 -24.47 -35.04
C GLN A 195 44.02 -24.47 -36.27
N ILE A 196 44.46 -23.29 -36.74
CA ILE A 196 45.41 -23.19 -37.87
C ILE A 196 46.73 -23.91 -37.57
N LYS A 197 47.24 -23.80 -36.34
CA LYS A 197 48.47 -24.49 -35.92
C LYS A 197 48.27 -26.01 -35.87
N GLU A 198 47.15 -26.48 -35.32
CA GLU A 198 46.78 -27.90 -35.28
C GLU A 198 46.68 -28.49 -36.70
N ASP A 199 45.98 -27.80 -37.60
CA ASP A 199 45.84 -28.21 -39.00
C ASP A 199 47.22 -28.29 -39.70
N ARG A 200 48.11 -27.33 -39.42
CA ARG A 200 49.47 -27.32 -39.97
C ARG A 200 50.33 -28.46 -39.43
N ILE A 201 50.20 -28.80 -38.15
CA ILE A 201 50.87 -29.96 -37.54
C ILE A 201 50.37 -31.24 -38.21
N ASN A 202 49.05 -31.38 -38.38
CA ASN A 202 48.47 -32.54 -39.07
C ASN A 202 48.97 -32.69 -40.51
N GLU A 203 49.07 -31.59 -41.27
CA GLU A 203 49.65 -31.60 -42.62
C GLU A 203 51.12 -32.06 -42.62
N LEU A 204 51.93 -31.57 -41.67
CA LEU A 204 53.34 -31.93 -41.58
C LEU A 204 53.54 -33.39 -41.16
N GLU A 205 52.76 -33.89 -40.20
CA GLU A 205 52.76 -35.30 -39.81
C GLU A 205 52.42 -36.21 -41.00
N GLN A 206 51.39 -35.86 -41.78
CA GLN A 206 51.06 -36.59 -43.01
C GLN A 206 52.19 -36.55 -44.05
N ARG A 207 52.83 -35.39 -44.27
CA ARG A 207 53.96 -35.27 -45.20
C ARG A 207 55.14 -36.13 -44.77
N SER A 208 55.44 -36.17 -43.47
CA SER A 208 56.49 -37.02 -42.91
C SER A 208 56.22 -38.50 -43.23
N ILE A 209 54.99 -38.97 -42.97
CA ILE A 209 54.58 -40.34 -43.28
C ILE A 209 54.70 -40.62 -44.79
N ASN A 210 54.24 -39.72 -45.66
CA ASN A 210 54.35 -39.90 -47.10
C ASN A 210 55.81 -39.96 -47.60
N LEU A 211 56.71 -39.18 -47.01
CA LEU A 211 58.14 -39.24 -47.32
C LEU A 211 58.74 -40.59 -46.93
N ASP A 212 58.39 -41.11 -45.75
CA ASP A 212 58.80 -42.45 -45.30
C ASP A 212 58.33 -43.53 -46.31
N TYR A 213 57.09 -43.43 -46.80
CA TYR A 213 56.57 -44.33 -47.83
C TYR A 213 57.39 -44.29 -49.13
N ILE A 214 57.68 -43.09 -49.63
CA ILE A 214 58.48 -42.90 -50.85
C ILE A 214 59.88 -43.49 -50.66
N CYS A 215 60.50 -43.24 -49.51
CA CYS A 215 61.82 -43.77 -49.16
C CYS A 215 61.81 -45.30 -49.15
N ILE A 216 60.87 -45.93 -48.43
CA ILE A 216 60.72 -47.40 -48.38
C ILE A 216 60.50 -47.98 -49.78
N LYS A 217 59.67 -47.34 -50.61
CA LYS A 217 59.39 -47.79 -51.98
C LYS A 217 60.66 -47.74 -52.85
N LYS A 218 61.46 -46.67 -52.72
CA LYS A 218 62.73 -46.52 -53.44
C LYS A 218 63.74 -47.58 -53.02
N ILE A 219 63.93 -47.78 -51.71
CA ILE A 219 64.84 -48.80 -51.17
C ILE A 219 64.40 -50.20 -51.62
N LYS A 220 63.09 -50.53 -51.62
CA LYS A 220 62.58 -51.80 -52.15
C LYS A 220 62.93 -52.02 -53.63
N LYS A 221 62.84 -50.97 -54.46
CA LYS A 221 63.18 -51.06 -55.89
C LYS A 221 64.68 -51.29 -56.08
N GLU A 222 65.53 -50.52 -55.42
CA GLU A 222 66.98 -50.67 -55.47
C GLU A 222 67.42 -52.07 -54.96
N LEU A 223 66.80 -52.57 -53.89
CA LEU A 223 67.02 -53.92 -53.37
C LEU A 223 66.69 -54.99 -54.43
N SER A 224 65.57 -54.84 -55.14
CA SER A 224 65.17 -55.79 -56.19
C SER A 224 66.17 -55.81 -57.36
N GLU A 225 66.78 -54.67 -57.68
CA GLU A 225 67.80 -54.52 -58.72
C GLU A 225 69.14 -55.13 -58.30
N ILE A 226 69.57 -54.89 -57.05
CA ILE A 226 70.76 -55.49 -56.46
C ILE A 226 70.62 -57.01 -56.42
N ASN A 227 69.47 -57.52 -55.94
CA ASN A 227 69.18 -58.96 -55.92
C ASN A 227 69.23 -59.58 -57.31
N LYS A 228 68.64 -58.95 -58.34
CA LYS A 228 68.71 -59.43 -59.73
C LYS A 228 70.15 -59.46 -60.25
N LYS A 229 70.93 -58.39 -60.05
CA LYS A 229 72.34 -58.31 -60.47
C LYS A 229 73.19 -59.39 -59.79
N LEU A 230 72.93 -59.69 -58.53
CA LEU A 230 73.61 -60.74 -57.77
C LEU A 230 73.22 -62.15 -58.24
N LEU A 231 71.93 -62.41 -58.47
CA LEU A 231 71.46 -63.69 -58.99
C LEU A 231 72.10 -64.01 -60.35
N ASN A 232 72.21 -63.00 -61.22
CA ASN A 232 72.86 -63.12 -62.53
C ASN A 232 74.37 -63.43 -62.41
N LYS A 233 75.08 -62.80 -61.45
CA LYS A 233 76.51 -63.07 -61.19
C LYS A 233 76.76 -64.47 -60.60
N LEU A 234 75.80 -65.01 -59.85
CA LEU A 234 75.88 -66.37 -59.29
C LEU A 234 75.60 -67.43 -60.37
N SER A 235 74.71 -67.13 -61.32
CA SER A 235 74.41 -68.01 -62.46
C SER A 235 75.54 -68.09 -63.51
N SER A 236 76.52 -67.19 -63.50
CA SER A 236 77.56 -67.08 -64.53
C SER A 236 78.87 -67.85 -64.24
N GLY A 237 78.83 -68.87 -63.36
CA GLY A 237 79.81 -69.95 -63.22
C GLY A 237 81.31 -69.61 -63.38
N LYS A 238 82.00 -69.30 -62.29
CA LYS A 238 83.48 -69.41 -62.22
C LYS A 238 83.88 -70.00 -60.88
N ASN A 239 84.13 -71.32 -60.88
CA ASN A 239 84.42 -72.16 -59.73
C ASN A 239 85.86 -71.97 -59.21
N THR A 240 85.99 -71.45 -57.99
CA THR A 240 87.16 -71.65 -57.11
C THR A 240 86.64 -71.83 -55.68
N SER A 241 86.83 -73.01 -55.09
CA SER A 241 86.10 -73.50 -53.89
C SER A 241 86.22 -72.62 -52.64
N ASP A 242 87.30 -71.84 -52.51
CA ASP A 242 87.56 -71.07 -51.29
C ASP A 242 87.06 -69.62 -51.37
N ILE A 243 86.95 -69.05 -52.58
CA ILE A 243 86.33 -67.74 -52.83
C ILE A 243 84.79 -67.82 -52.72
N HIS A 244 84.20 -69.01 -52.86
CA HIS A 244 82.75 -69.17 -52.80
C HIS A 244 82.17 -69.13 -51.38
N LYS A 245 82.91 -69.55 -50.34
CA LYS A 245 82.43 -69.48 -48.95
C LYS A 245 82.44 -68.05 -48.40
N GLU A 246 83.57 -67.37 -48.42
CA GLU A 246 83.68 -65.99 -47.87
C GLU A 246 82.82 -64.97 -48.64
N LYS A 247 82.68 -65.16 -49.96
CA LYS A 247 81.81 -64.33 -50.80
C LYS A 247 80.33 -64.67 -50.65
N GLY A 248 79.99 -65.90 -50.26
CA GLY A 248 78.63 -66.32 -49.89
C GLY A 248 78.23 -65.83 -48.51
N ASP A 249 79.15 -65.81 -47.55
CA ASP A 249 78.91 -65.41 -46.16
C ASP A 249 78.75 -63.89 -46.02
N LYS A 250 79.65 -63.09 -46.63
CA LYS A 250 79.48 -61.62 -46.72
C LYS A 250 78.21 -61.21 -47.47
N GLN A 251 77.76 -62.04 -48.41
CA GLN A 251 76.52 -61.82 -49.17
C GLN A 251 75.26 -62.13 -48.35
N LYS A 252 75.30 -63.20 -47.55
CA LYS A 252 74.25 -63.50 -46.57
C LYS A 252 74.17 -62.38 -45.55
N GLU A 253 75.28 -61.98 -44.95
CA GLU A 253 75.35 -60.92 -43.95
C GLU A 253 74.82 -59.58 -44.50
N MET A 254 75.21 -59.20 -45.71
CA MET A 254 74.71 -57.97 -46.35
C MET A 254 73.21 -58.05 -46.69
N ASN A 255 72.73 -59.17 -47.25
CA ASN A 255 71.30 -59.34 -47.53
C ASN A 255 70.45 -59.43 -46.25
N GLU A 256 70.98 -60.03 -45.20
CA GLU A 256 70.33 -60.17 -43.90
C GLU A 256 70.27 -58.83 -43.18
N PHE A 257 71.38 -58.07 -43.17
CA PHE A 257 71.43 -56.69 -42.70
C PHE A 257 70.45 -55.79 -43.45
N PHE A 258 70.42 -55.81 -44.78
CA PHE A 258 69.49 -54.98 -45.57
C PHE A 258 68.03 -55.42 -45.41
N LYS A 259 67.72 -56.72 -45.31
CA LYS A 259 66.37 -57.19 -45.00
C LYS A 259 65.95 -56.78 -43.60
N GLN A 260 66.86 -56.82 -42.64
CA GLN A 260 66.62 -56.40 -41.27
C GLN A 260 66.35 -54.90 -41.21
N GLU A 261 67.14 -54.09 -41.91
CA GLU A 261 66.96 -52.64 -41.92
C GLU A 261 65.70 -52.21 -42.67
N LEU A 262 65.38 -52.85 -43.80
CA LEU A 262 64.12 -52.64 -44.50
C LEU A 262 62.90 -53.07 -43.65
N SER A 263 63.04 -54.15 -42.87
CA SER A 263 62.02 -54.59 -41.92
C SER A 263 61.87 -53.58 -40.78
N ARG A 264 62.96 -53.04 -40.23
CA ARG A 264 62.95 -51.96 -39.23
C ARG A 264 62.28 -50.70 -39.76
N THR A 265 62.64 -50.22 -40.95
CA THR A 265 62.04 -49.02 -41.54
C THR A 265 60.57 -49.23 -41.89
N SER A 266 60.20 -50.40 -42.44
CA SER A 266 58.79 -50.71 -42.75
C SER A 266 57.94 -50.90 -41.49
N ALA A 267 58.49 -51.48 -40.44
CA ALA A 267 57.82 -51.59 -39.14
C ALA A 267 57.63 -50.20 -38.53
N SER A 268 58.67 -49.36 -38.51
CA SER A 268 58.61 -47.96 -38.06
C SER A 268 57.54 -47.16 -38.80
N TYR A 269 57.50 -47.24 -40.13
CA TYR A 269 56.48 -46.58 -40.96
C TYR A 269 55.04 -47.03 -40.63
N ASN A 270 54.82 -48.33 -40.46
CA ASN A 270 53.51 -48.84 -40.08
C ASN A 270 53.11 -48.43 -38.65
N THR A 271 54.06 -48.42 -37.71
CA THR A 271 53.87 -47.93 -36.35
C THR A 271 53.51 -46.45 -36.34
N ASN A 272 54.20 -45.62 -37.13
CA ASN A 272 53.93 -44.19 -37.25
C ASN A 272 52.54 -43.92 -37.83
N ARG A 273 52.13 -44.65 -38.88
CA ARG A 273 50.76 -44.59 -39.42
C ARG A 273 49.71 -44.99 -38.39
N ARG A 274 49.94 -46.10 -37.66
CA ARG A 274 49.04 -46.56 -36.60
C ARG A 274 48.87 -45.49 -35.53
N ASN A 275 49.98 -44.95 -35.02
CA ASN A 275 49.96 -43.92 -33.98
C ASN A 275 49.24 -42.65 -34.45
N TRP A 276 49.47 -42.25 -35.70
CA TRP A 276 48.80 -41.08 -36.27
C TRP A 276 47.28 -41.31 -36.41
N VAL A 277 46.84 -42.47 -36.90
CA VAL A 277 45.40 -42.81 -36.96
C VAL A 277 44.77 -42.82 -35.55
N LEU A 278 45.44 -43.41 -34.56
CA LEU A 278 44.97 -43.43 -33.16
C LEU A 278 44.91 -42.02 -32.54
N LYS A 279 45.86 -41.15 -32.86
CA LYS A 279 45.84 -39.74 -32.44
C LYS A 279 44.60 -39.03 -32.98
N GLN A 280 44.26 -39.23 -34.26
CA GLN A 280 43.06 -38.61 -34.85
C GLN A 280 41.76 -39.17 -34.25
N VAL A 281 41.73 -40.46 -33.89
CA VAL A 281 40.62 -41.04 -33.14
C VAL A 281 40.45 -40.37 -31.78
N ASN A 282 41.53 -40.21 -31.02
CA ASN A 282 41.47 -39.54 -29.72
C ASN A 282 41.00 -38.09 -29.85
N ASN A 283 41.47 -37.37 -30.87
CA ASN A 283 41.00 -36.02 -31.18
C ASN A 283 39.50 -35.98 -31.49
N PHE A 284 38.98 -36.95 -32.24
CA PHE A 284 37.55 -37.05 -32.53
C PHE A 284 36.72 -37.38 -31.28
N LEU A 285 37.16 -38.34 -30.46
CA LEU A 285 36.50 -38.67 -29.20
C LEU A 285 36.44 -37.48 -28.26
N LYS A 286 37.53 -36.72 -28.14
CA LYS A 286 37.56 -35.50 -27.34
C LYS A 286 36.55 -34.48 -27.85
N ALA A 287 36.49 -34.26 -29.17
CA ALA A 287 35.48 -33.37 -29.75
C ALA A 287 34.04 -33.87 -29.54
N LYS A 288 33.83 -35.19 -29.51
CA LYS A 288 32.53 -35.81 -29.21
C LYS A 288 32.14 -35.62 -27.74
N ASP A 289 33.10 -35.74 -26.81
CA ASP A 289 32.94 -35.37 -25.39
C ASP A 289 32.60 -33.88 -25.23
N ASP A 290 33.35 -32.99 -25.89
CA ASP A 290 33.12 -31.54 -25.82
C ASP A 290 31.71 -31.17 -26.33
N PHE A 291 31.28 -31.78 -27.43
CA PHE A 291 29.93 -31.61 -27.97
C PHE A 291 28.85 -32.15 -27.02
N LEU A 292 29.12 -33.25 -26.31
CA LEU A 292 28.21 -33.78 -25.31
C LEU A 292 28.01 -32.77 -24.16
N THR A 293 29.08 -32.17 -23.66
CA THR A 293 29.01 -31.12 -22.64
C THR A 293 28.25 -29.89 -23.13
N LEU A 294 28.49 -29.46 -24.38
CA LEU A 294 27.73 -28.37 -25.02
C LEU A 294 26.22 -28.68 -25.03
N GLN A 295 25.85 -29.92 -25.35
CA GLN A 295 24.46 -30.36 -25.39
C GLN A 295 23.81 -30.36 -24.00
N GLU A 296 24.52 -30.82 -22.96
CA GLU A 296 24.05 -30.75 -21.56
C GLU A 296 23.80 -29.31 -21.11
N GLU A 297 24.74 -28.41 -21.40
CA GLU A 297 24.63 -27.00 -21.07
C GLU A 297 23.47 -26.34 -21.83
N ALA A 298 23.32 -26.63 -23.12
CA ALA A 298 22.23 -26.12 -23.94
C ALA A 298 20.87 -26.57 -23.40
N ILE A 299 20.69 -27.85 -23.06
CA ILE A 299 19.45 -28.36 -22.45
C ILE A 299 19.13 -27.60 -21.17
N LYS A 300 20.12 -27.41 -20.29
CA LYS A 300 19.92 -26.68 -19.02
C LYS A 300 19.47 -25.24 -19.27
N LYS A 301 20.18 -24.50 -20.12
CA LYS A 301 19.84 -23.09 -20.44
C LYS A 301 18.48 -22.96 -21.13
N LEU A 302 18.15 -23.87 -22.05
CA LEU A 302 16.83 -23.87 -22.71
C LEU A 302 15.71 -24.15 -21.70
N GLN A 303 15.94 -25.05 -20.74
CA GLN A 303 14.98 -25.34 -19.67
C GLN A 303 14.77 -24.12 -18.76
N ASP A 304 15.85 -23.46 -18.35
CA ASP A 304 15.80 -22.26 -17.52
C ASP A 304 15.03 -21.14 -18.24
N CYS A 305 15.30 -20.96 -19.54
CA CYS A 305 14.57 -20.01 -20.40
C CYS A 305 13.06 -20.30 -20.44
N CYS A 306 12.67 -21.58 -20.59
CA CYS A 306 11.25 -21.97 -20.56
C CYS A 306 10.60 -21.71 -19.20
N ASN A 307 11.28 -22.05 -18.10
CA ASN A 307 10.78 -21.83 -16.75
C ASN A 307 10.57 -20.33 -16.46
N HIS A 308 11.49 -19.48 -16.91
CA HIS A 308 11.39 -18.03 -16.77
C HIS A 308 10.28 -17.43 -17.63
N LEU A 309 10.10 -17.93 -18.86
CA LEU A 309 9.01 -17.54 -19.73
C LEU A 309 7.64 -17.88 -19.10
N GLU A 310 7.49 -19.11 -18.60
CA GLU A 310 6.27 -19.56 -17.93
C GLU A 310 5.98 -18.76 -16.64
N SER A 311 7.02 -18.50 -15.82
CA SER A 311 6.87 -17.66 -14.63
C SER A 311 6.44 -16.23 -14.97
N SER A 312 6.98 -15.66 -16.05
CA SER A 312 6.63 -14.30 -16.52
C SER A 312 5.19 -14.23 -17.02
N ILE A 313 4.75 -15.24 -17.76
CA ILE A 313 3.36 -15.37 -18.24
C ILE A 313 2.38 -15.52 -17.06
N ASN A 314 2.74 -16.28 -16.03
CA ASN A 314 1.86 -16.58 -14.89
C ASN A 314 1.80 -15.46 -13.83
N LYS A 315 2.89 -14.71 -13.61
CA LYS A 315 2.92 -13.61 -12.62
C LYS A 315 2.34 -12.29 -13.14
N GLU A 316 2.39 -12.03 -14.45
CA GLU A 316 1.94 -10.76 -15.05
C GLU A 316 0.52 -10.85 -15.66
N ARG A 317 -0.44 -11.46 -14.95
CA ARG A 317 -1.88 -11.26 -15.24
C ARG A 317 -2.39 -9.87 -14.80
N ASN A 318 -1.63 -9.16 -13.95
CA ASN A 318 -2.04 -7.88 -13.33
C ASN A 318 -1.19 -6.66 -13.74
N THR A 319 -0.34 -6.77 -14.76
CA THR A 319 0.61 -5.70 -15.17
C THR A 319 0.37 -5.26 -16.61
N ILE A 320 0.69 -3.98 -16.90
CA ILE A 320 0.51 -3.31 -18.20
C ILE A 320 1.07 -4.15 -19.36
N SER A 321 0.29 -4.35 -20.44
CA SER A 321 0.59 -5.28 -21.54
C SER A 321 1.98 -5.10 -22.19
N PHE A 322 2.44 -3.85 -22.32
CA PHE A 322 3.71 -3.52 -22.98
C PHE A 322 4.95 -4.12 -22.28
N THR A 323 4.97 -4.18 -20.95
CA THR A 323 6.14 -4.68 -20.19
C THR A 323 6.25 -6.21 -20.30
N ARG A 324 5.10 -6.88 -20.43
CA ARG A 324 4.99 -8.33 -20.59
C ARG A 324 5.50 -8.79 -21.95
N ASP A 325 5.13 -8.07 -23.01
CA ASP A 325 5.54 -8.40 -24.38
C ASP A 325 7.06 -8.27 -24.58
N MET A 326 7.69 -7.26 -23.96
CA MET A 326 9.16 -7.10 -23.99
C MET A 326 9.93 -8.25 -23.33
N LYS A 327 9.47 -8.75 -22.18
CA LYS A 327 10.13 -9.87 -21.49
C LYS A 327 9.97 -11.18 -22.25
N ILE A 328 8.80 -11.42 -22.83
CA ILE A 328 8.53 -12.61 -23.65
C ILE A 328 9.45 -12.64 -24.88
N ASP A 329 9.60 -11.51 -25.59
CA ASP A 329 10.49 -11.40 -26.75
C ASP A 329 11.97 -11.62 -26.39
N MET A 330 12.41 -11.14 -25.22
CA MET A 330 13.76 -11.35 -24.71
C MET A 330 14.08 -12.85 -24.53
N TYR A 331 13.21 -13.59 -23.83
CA TYR A 331 13.41 -15.03 -23.61
C TYR A 331 13.33 -15.84 -24.92
N ILE A 332 12.45 -15.47 -25.85
CA ILE A 332 12.39 -16.13 -27.17
C ILE A 332 13.72 -15.96 -27.94
N LYS A 333 14.30 -14.75 -27.93
CA LYS A 333 15.60 -14.48 -28.57
C LYS A 333 16.74 -15.26 -27.92
N GLU A 334 16.74 -15.34 -26.59
CA GLU A 334 17.71 -16.14 -25.84
C GLU A 334 17.62 -17.63 -26.21
N PHE A 335 16.40 -18.18 -26.25
CA PHE A 335 16.15 -19.56 -26.67
C PHE A 335 16.69 -19.85 -28.07
N GLN A 336 16.42 -18.97 -29.03
CA GLN A 336 16.92 -19.10 -30.41
C GLN A 336 18.45 -19.05 -30.48
N THR A 337 19.08 -18.15 -29.72
CA THR A 337 20.54 -18.01 -29.68
C THR A 337 21.20 -19.29 -29.17
N ILE A 338 20.63 -19.92 -28.15
CA ILE A 338 21.13 -21.20 -27.62
C ILE A 338 21.03 -22.32 -28.67
N LEU A 339 19.94 -22.37 -29.44
CA LEU A 339 19.77 -23.36 -30.51
C LEU A 339 20.76 -23.16 -31.67
N VAL A 340 21.07 -21.91 -32.04
CA VAL A 340 22.08 -21.62 -33.07
C VAL A 340 23.45 -22.13 -32.63
N ASN A 341 23.86 -21.81 -31.39
CA ASN A 341 25.14 -22.27 -30.83
C ASN A 341 25.25 -23.81 -30.79
N TYR A 342 24.16 -24.50 -30.45
CA TYR A 342 24.11 -25.97 -30.50
C TYR A 342 24.36 -26.51 -31.92
N ASN A 343 23.68 -25.95 -32.92
CA ASN A 343 23.82 -26.37 -34.31
C ASN A 343 25.23 -26.10 -34.86
N ASP A 344 25.87 -25.00 -34.47
CA ASP A 344 27.25 -24.70 -34.83
C ASP A 344 28.22 -25.74 -34.25
N GLY A 345 28.02 -26.14 -32.99
CA GLY A 345 28.78 -27.23 -32.38
C GLY A 345 28.61 -28.57 -33.10
N LEU A 346 27.38 -28.90 -33.51
CA LEU A 346 27.09 -30.12 -34.29
C LEU A 346 27.78 -30.10 -35.66
N LEU A 347 27.81 -28.94 -36.31
CA LEU A 347 28.49 -28.75 -37.59
C LEU A 347 30.01 -28.96 -37.44
N GLU A 348 30.62 -28.48 -36.36
CA GLU A 348 32.03 -28.67 -36.07
C GLU A 348 32.37 -30.16 -35.83
N LEU A 349 31.55 -30.87 -35.05
CA LEU A 349 31.72 -32.31 -34.82
C LEU A 349 31.66 -33.11 -36.13
N ASN A 350 30.73 -32.75 -37.03
CA ASN A 350 30.60 -33.39 -38.34
C ASN A 350 31.84 -33.16 -39.24
N LYS A 351 32.47 -31.98 -39.17
CA LYS A 351 33.73 -31.70 -39.89
C LYS A 351 34.85 -32.62 -39.38
N LYS A 352 34.99 -32.75 -38.05
CA LYS A 352 36.01 -33.63 -37.43
C LYS A 352 35.78 -35.10 -37.77
N PHE A 353 34.53 -35.56 -37.80
CA PHE A 353 34.19 -36.90 -38.26
C PHE A 353 34.56 -37.14 -39.72
N SER A 354 34.26 -36.18 -40.60
CA SER A 354 34.58 -36.26 -42.03
C SER A 354 36.10 -36.36 -42.26
N PHE A 355 36.88 -35.63 -41.45
CA PHE A 355 38.34 -35.72 -41.45
C PHE A 355 38.84 -37.10 -40.99
N LEU A 356 38.32 -37.62 -39.88
CA LEU A 356 38.66 -38.97 -39.40
C LEU A 356 38.34 -40.03 -40.46
N LYS A 357 37.19 -39.93 -41.13
CA LYS A 357 36.79 -40.82 -42.21
C LYS A 357 37.81 -40.84 -43.36
N LYS A 358 38.29 -39.66 -43.77
CA LYS A 358 39.32 -39.53 -44.81
C LYS A 358 40.62 -40.20 -44.38
N ILE A 359 41.09 -39.93 -43.15
CA ILE A 359 42.33 -40.49 -42.60
C ILE A 359 42.28 -42.03 -42.56
N VAL A 360 41.19 -42.59 -42.05
CA VAL A 360 41.01 -44.04 -41.95
C VAL A 360 40.95 -44.69 -43.34
N GLN A 361 40.39 -43.99 -44.34
CA GLN A 361 40.33 -44.48 -45.71
C GLN A 361 41.70 -44.49 -46.40
N GLU A 362 42.49 -43.43 -46.23
CA GLU A 362 43.87 -43.33 -46.72
C GLU A 362 44.80 -44.38 -46.08
N ASN A 363 44.43 -44.90 -44.91
CA ASN A 363 45.20 -45.87 -44.15
C ASN A 363 44.58 -47.27 -44.08
N LYS A 364 43.76 -47.63 -45.08
CA LYS A 364 43.07 -48.94 -45.17
C LYS A 364 43.98 -50.18 -45.12
N GLU A 365 45.27 -50.02 -45.42
CA GLU A 365 46.28 -51.10 -45.39
C GLU A 365 46.77 -51.42 -43.97
N VAL A 366 46.53 -50.53 -43.01
CA VAL A 366 46.86 -50.72 -41.60
C VAL A 366 45.67 -51.39 -40.92
N GLU A 367 45.91 -52.52 -40.27
CA GLU A 367 44.87 -53.34 -39.63
C GLU A 367 43.98 -52.56 -38.66
N VAL A 368 44.58 -51.68 -37.85
CA VAL A 368 43.89 -50.79 -36.89
C VAL A 368 42.85 -49.89 -37.57
N SER A 369 43.09 -49.46 -38.83
CA SER A 369 42.14 -48.64 -39.59
C SER A 369 40.85 -49.39 -39.93
N LEU A 370 40.92 -50.71 -40.18
CA LEU A 370 39.74 -51.53 -40.44
C LEU A 370 38.87 -51.63 -39.19
N THR A 371 39.49 -51.85 -38.04
CA THR A 371 38.75 -51.95 -36.76
C THR A 371 38.13 -50.61 -36.38
N ILE A 372 38.87 -49.50 -36.48
CA ILE A 372 38.35 -48.14 -36.24
C ILE A 372 37.16 -47.82 -37.16
N ARG A 373 37.22 -48.23 -38.44
CA ARG A 373 36.11 -48.03 -39.38
C ARG A 373 34.80 -48.66 -38.87
N ASN A 374 34.91 -49.84 -38.26
CA ASN A 374 33.76 -50.58 -37.74
C ASN A 374 33.24 -49.96 -36.43
N ILE A 375 34.14 -49.65 -35.48
CA ILE A 375 33.81 -49.02 -34.18
C ILE A 375 32.98 -47.75 -34.41
N PHE A 376 33.48 -46.84 -35.24
CA PHE A 376 32.83 -45.54 -35.50
C PHE A 376 31.79 -45.58 -36.63
N LYS A 377 31.52 -46.76 -37.21
CA LYS A 377 30.55 -46.94 -38.30
C LYS A 377 30.72 -45.93 -39.43
N LEU A 378 31.97 -45.66 -39.86
CA LEU A 378 32.32 -44.50 -40.71
C LEU A 378 31.57 -44.44 -42.07
N ASN A 379 31.01 -45.57 -42.52
CA ASN A 379 30.26 -45.67 -43.78
C ASN A 379 28.76 -45.48 -43.63
N SER A 380 28.19 -45.69 -42.44
CA SER A 380 26.74 -45.67 -42.19
C SER A 380 26.30 -44.64 -41.15
N TYR A 381 27.24 -44.02 -40.45
CA TYR A 381 26.93 -43.03 -39.43
C TYR A 381 26.30 -41.76 -40.02
N ASN A 382 25.22 -41.28 -39.40
CA ASN A 382 24.44 -40.14 -39.87
C ASN A 382 24.20 -39.14 -38.73
N PHE A 383 24.79 -37.94 -38.83
CA PHE A 383 24.60 -36.87 -37.86
C PHE A 383 23.21 -36.23 -37.91
N ASN A 384 22.39 -36.50 -38.93
CA ASN A 384 21.02 -35.96 -38.99
C ASN A 384 20.16 -36.42 -37.82
N LYS A 385 20.48 -37.54 -37.15
CA LYS A 385 19.78 -37.98 -35.93
C LYS A 385 19.93 -36.98 -34.77
N TYR A 386 21.02 -36.21 -34.76
CA TYR A 386 21.29 -35.17 -33.76
C TYR A 386 20.82 -33.77 -34.18
N LYS A 387 20.38 -33.60 -35.43
CA LYS A 387 19.80 -32.31 -35.85
C LYS A 387 18.46 -32.13 -35.16
N ILE A 388 18.28 -30.96 -34.54
CA ILE A 388 16.97 -30.53 -34.07
C ILE A 388 16.23 -29.99 -35.31
N ILE A 389 15.35 -30.80 -35.89
CA ILE A 389 14.45 -30.34 -36.95
C ILE A 389 13.06 -30.28 -36.35
N LYS A 390 12.59 -29.07 -36.04
CA LYS A 390 11.17 -28.79 -36.25
C LYS A 390 10.77 -27.32 -36.37
N PHE A 391 11.38 -26.32 -35.72
CA PHE A 391 10.85 -24.95 -35.87
C PHE A 391 11.87 -23.80 -35.83
N ALA A 392 11.87 -23.08 -36.96
CA ALA A 392 12.18 -21.66 -37.21
C ALA A 392 13.49 -21.06 -36.66
N THR A 393 14.55 -21.21 -37.45
CA THR A 393 15.69 -20.27 -37.46
C THR A 393 15.42 -18.95 -38.19
N ASN A 394 14.20 -18.69 -38.69
CA ASN A 394 13.90 -17.44 -39.41
C ASN A 394 12.58 -16.80 -38.93
N SER A 395 12.66 -15.96 -37.90
CA SER A 395 11.63 -14.93 -37.65
C SER A 395 12.27 -13.55 -37.76
N GLN A 396 12.67 -13.20 -38.99
CA GLN A 396 12.92 -11.80 -39.35
C GLN A 396 12.00 -11.28 -40.46
N LYS A 397 10.97 -12.05 -40.89
CA LYS A 397 9.99 -11.55 -41.86
C LYS A 397 8.64 -12.28 -41.79
N GLY A 398 7.66 -11.63 -41.18
CA GLY A 398 6.28 -11.51 -41.67
C GLY A 398 5.29 -12.70 -41.58
N THR A 399 5.71 -13.97 -41.65
CA THR A 399 4.73 -15.08 -41.82
C THR A 399 5.13 -16.42 -41.18
N GLY A 400 6.03 -16.43 -40.19
CA GLY A 400 6.44 -17.66 -39.48
C GLY A 400 5.62 -17.91 -38.22
N THR A 401 5.23 -19.16 -37.95
CA THR A 401 4.59 -19.59 -36.69
C THR A 401 5.46 -19.17 -35.51
N GLN A 402 4.93 -18.32 -34.63
CA GLN A 402 5.63 -17.85 -33.43
C GLN A 402 6.02 -19.03 -32.55
N LEU A 403 7.28 -19.04 -32.09
CA LEU A 403 7.85 -20.11 -31.26
C LEU A 403 7.05 -20.21 -29.96
N ASN A 404 6.23 -21.26 -29.81
CA ASN A 404 5.35 -21.44 -28.66
C ASN A 404 5.97 -22.42 -27.63
N SER A 405 5.43 -22.41 -26.42
CA SER A 405 5.94 -23.22 -25.31
C SER A 405 6.00 -24.73 -25.64
N ASN A 406 4.98 -25.27 -26.32
CA ASN A 406 4.95 -26.68 -26.71
C ASN A 406 6.11 -27.03 -27.66
N MET A 407 6.40 -26.16 -28.64
CA MET A 407 7.51 -26.33 -29.57
C MET A 407 8.87 -26.26 -28.86
N MET A 408 9.01 -25.38 -27.85
CA MET A 408 10.22 -25.31 -27.03
C MET A 408 10.44 -26.61 -26.24
N THR A 409 9.38 -27.14 -25.62
CA THR A 409 9.43 -28.41 -24.88
C THR A 409 9.76 -29.59 -25.79
N GLU A 410 9.18 -29.67 -27.00
CA GLU A 410 9.52 -30.71 -27.98
C GLU A 410 11.01 -30.68 -28.38
N ASN A 411 11.58 -29.49 -28.57
CA ASN A 411 13.00 -29.32 -28.89
C ASN A 411 13.89 -29.80 -27.75
N ILE A 412 13.57 -29.43 -26.50
CA ILE A 412 14.32 -29.86 -25.32
C ILE A 412 14.25 -31.38 -25.13
N ASN A 413 13.06 -31.98 -25.32
CA ASN A 413 12.89 -33.42 -25.19
C ASN A 413 13.67 -34.19 -26.26
N SER A 414 13.68 -33.67 -27.49
CA SER A 414 14.47 -34.22 -28.59
C SER A 414 15.97 -34.15 -28.29
N LEU A 415 16.44 -33.02 -27.75
CA LEU A 415 17.82 -32.85 -27.27
C LEU A 415 18.18 -33.83 -26.15
N ARG A 416 17.29 -34.06 -25.18
CA ARG A 416 17.53 -35.03 -24.08
C ARG A 416 17.63 -36.45 -24.61
N LYS A 417 16.71 -36.87 -25.47
CA LYS A 417 16.75 -38.20 -26.09
C LYS A 417 18.07 -38.42 -26.84
N ASN A 418 18.45 -37.42 -27.64
CA ASN A 418 19.69 -37.44 -28.40
C ASN A 418 20.94 -37.47 -27.49
N LEU A 419 20.89 -36.81 -26.32
CA LEU A 419 21.97 -36.79 -25.35
C LEU A 419 22.24 -38.19 -24.78
N ASP A 420 21.19 -38.91 -24.41
CA ASP A 420 21.31 -40.27 -23.86
C ASP A 420 21.86 -41.24 -24.91
N GLU A 421 21.39 -41.15 -26.15
CA GLU A 421 21.92 -41.91 -27.28
C GLU A 421 23.41 -41.59 -27.53
N LEU A 422 23.79 -40.31 -27.51
CA LEU A 422 25.18 -39.88 -27.72
C LEU A 422 26.10 -40.36 -26.59
N LYS A 423 25.66 -40.31 -25.32
CA LYS A 423 26.39 -40.87 -24.16
C LYS A 423 26.66 -42.35 -24.34
N LEU A 424 25.62 -43.11 -24.71
CA LEU A 424 25.74 -44.55 -24.88
C LEU A 424 26.74 -44.88 -25.99
N GLU A 425 26.63 -44.22 -27.14
CA GLU A 425 27.54 -44.42 -28.27
C GLU A 425 28.99 -44.08 -27.93
N LEU A 426 29.22 -42.94 -27.26
CA LEU A 426 30.54 -42.50 -26.85
C LEU A 426 31.19 -43.44 -25.83
N ASN A 427 30.42 -43.95 -24.87
CA ASN A 427 30.90 -44.94 -23.90
C ASN A 427 31.25 -46.26 -24.60
N GLN A 428 30.39 -46.73 -25.53
CA GLN A 428 30.66 -47.92 -26.31
C GLN A 428 31.95 -47.78 -27.15
N GLU A 429 32.09 -46.67 -27.88
CA GLU A 429 33.28 -46.40 -28.70
C GLU A 429 34.56 -46.36 -27.84
N LYS A 430 34.51 -45.76 -26.65
CA LYS A 430 35.65 -45.72 -25.70
C LYS A 430 36.02 -47.12 -25.21
N GLU A 431 35.06 -47.97 -24.86
CA GLU A 431 35.33 -49.35 -24.42
C GLU A 431 35.87 -50.23 -25.55
N GLU A 432 35.30 -50.14 -26.76
CA GLU A 432 35.80 -50.86 -27.93
C GLU A 432 37.24 -50.44 -28.29
N LEU A 433 37.58 -49.16 -28.10
CA LEU A 433 38.95 -48.67 -28.28
C LEU A 433 39.92 -49.09 -27.17
N LYS A 434 39.49 -49.20 -25.91
CA LYS A 434 40.32 -49.77 -24.85
C LYS A 434 40.67 -51.23 -25.16
N ASN A 435 39.71 -52.01 -25.66
CA ASN A 435 39.94 -53.38 -26.09
C ASN A 435 40.92 -53.44 -27.26
N LEU A 436 40.83 -52.51 -28.21
CA LEU A 436 41.80 -52.36 -29.30
C LEU A 436 43.22 -52.05 -28.78
N ALA A 437 43.33 -51.13 -27.81
CA ALA A 437 44.59 -50.79 -27.18
C ALA A 437 45.20 -51.99 -26.44
N ALA A 438 44.40 -52.80 -25.74
CA ALA A 438 44.86 -54.02 -25.07
C ALA A 438 45.37 -55.10 -26.05
N VAL A 439 44.81 -55.16 -27.27
CA VAL A 439 45.22 -56.12 -28.32
C VAL A 439 46.52 -55.70 -29.02
N TYR A 440 46.76 -54.40 -29.18
CA TYR A 440 47.93 -53.88 -29.92
C TYR A 440 49.01 -53.23 -29.06
N ILE A 441 48.78 -53.08 -27.75
CA ILE A 441 49.76 -52.69 -26.71
C ILE A 441 50.00 -53.93 -25.83
N GLN A 442 50.67 -54.95 -26.39
CA GLN A 442 51.40 -55.92 -25.58
C GLN A 442 52.86 -55.45 -25.51
N PRO A 443 53.48 -55.38 -24.32
CA PRO A 443 54.87 -55.01 -24.19
C PRO A 443 55.74 -56.14 -24.75
N TYR A 444 56.54 -55.82 -25.76
CA TYR A 444 57.79 -56.53 -26.02
C TYR A 444 58.95 -55.67 -25.53
#